data_AF-A0A1G4IFS7-F1
#
_entry.id   AF-A0A1G4IFS7-F1
#
_cell.length_a   1.000
_cell.length_b   1.000
_cell.length_c   1.000
_cell.angle_alpha   90.00
_cell.angle_beta   90.00
_cell.angle_gamma   90.00
#
_symmetry.space_group_name_H-M   'P 1'
#
loop_
_entity.id
_entity.type
_entity.pdbx_description
1 polymer ?
#
loop_
_entity_poly.entity_id
_entity_poly.type
_entity_poly.pdbx_seq_one_letter_code
_entity_poly.pdbx_strand_id
1 'polypeptide(L)'
;MYRQQVLGDVYLDKPKPTDLEDQIKAKFGDPNEMSKKYNDNFATIKVVNLLTKTPETKDMGTISNIKELVAVLDYYRKQNVKTLRDEIAGLKENANKDDNKTSEKICNDVGDKNETGCNKTPGCHFVASNGEGKKCTLSEEGKKTVQKEAEKETGGKDGKDRKKEEKCAKHGTDKNACDKDNN
;
A
#
# COMPACT_ATOMS: atom_id res chain seq x y z
N MET A 1 16.06 47.28 35.61
CA MET A 1 15.02 46.73 34.71
C MET A 1 15.57 45.44 34.10
N TYR A 2 15.17 44.29 34.64
CA TYR A 2 14.24 43.32 34.02
C TYR A 2 14.82 42.55 32.82
N ARG A 3 15.49 41.44 33.16
CA ARG A 3 15.35 40.07 32.62
C ARG A 3 14.68 39.92 31.25
N GLN A 4 15.43 39.44 30.25
CA GLN A 4 14.95 38.37 29.39
C GLN A 4 16.11 37.55 28.81
N GLN A 5 16.49 36.52 29.57
CA GLN A 5 16.95 35.25 28.99
C GLN A 5 15.74 34.69 28.25
N VAL A 6 15.76 34.68 26.92
CA VAL A 6 14.73 34.02 26.10
C VAL A 6 15.44 33.17 25.07
N LEU A 7 15.29 31.87 25.29
CA LEU A 7 15.42 30.77 24.34
C LEU A 7 16.81 30.55 23.77
N GLY A 8 17.39 29.41 24.14
CA GLY A 8 18.64 28.94 23.60
C GLY A 8 18.61 28.95 22.08
N ASP A 9 19.56 29.68 21.50
CA ASP A 9 20.11 29.29 20.23
C ASP A 9 20.64 27.87 20.44
N VAL A 10 19.81 26.89 20.08
CA VAL A 10 20.35 25.61 19.62
C VAL A 10 21.15 26.02 18.39
N TYR A 11 22.44 26.28 18.61
CA TYR A 11 23.42 26.21 17.55
C TYR A 11 23.20 24.81 16.97
N LEU A 12 22.46 24.75 15.86
CA LEU A 12 22.49 23.58 15.01
C LEU A 12 23.96 23.52 14.60
N ASP A 13 24.73 22.67 15.28
CA ASP A 13 26.09 22.34 14.92
C ASP A 13 26.02 21.89 13.47
N LYS A 14 26.27 22.82 12.54
CA LYS A 14 26.37 22.50 11.14
C LYS A 14 27.53 21.52 11.04
N PRO A 15 27.32 20.32 10.48
CA PRO A 15 28.39 19.35 10.36
C PRO A 15 29.60 20.04 9.73
N LYS A 16 30.77 19.87 10.34
CA LYS A 16 32.01 20.47 9.82
C LYS A 16 32.17 20.04 8.35
N PRO A 17 32.77 20.86 7.47
CA PRO A 17 32.85 20.57 6.03
C PRO A 17 33.39 19.17 5.67
N THR A 18 34.28 18.62 6.50
CA THR A 18 34.80 17.24 6.38
C THR A 18 33.74 16.17 6.68
N ASP A 19 32.83 16.41 7.62
CA ASP A 19 31.72 15.52 7.96
C ASP A 19 30.67 15.47 6.83
N LEU A 20 30.43 16.59 6.14
CA LEU A 20 29.52 16.60 4.98
C LEU A 20 30.09 15.81 3.79
N GLU A 21 31.38 15.93 3.50
CA GLU A 21 32.03 15.17 2.44
C GLU A 21 31.99 13.66 2.72
N ASP A 22 32.29 13.25 3.95
CA ASP A 22 32.24 11.84 4.37
C ASP A 22 30.81 11.30 4.34
N GLN A 23 29.81 12.09 4.74
CA GLN A 23 28.39 11.71 4.63
C GLN A 23 27.94 11.55 3.17
N ILE A 24 28.37 12.43 2.27
CA ILE A 24 28.07 12.32 0.83
C ILE A 24 28.72 11.06 0.27
N LYS A 25 30.00 10.83 0.55
CA LYS A 25 30.72 9.62 0.11
C LYS A 25 30.07 8.35 0.65
N ALA A 26 29.68 8.33 1.92
CA ALA A 26 29.03 7.17 2.53
C ALA A 26 27.65 6.85 1.92
N LYS A 27 26.93 7.85 1.39
CA LYS A 27 25.59 7.65 0.81
C LYS A 27 25.60 7.42 -0.70
N PHE A 28 26.50 8.10 -1.41
CA PHE A 28 26.46 8.19 -2.87
C PHE A 28 27.70 7.60 -3.55
N GLY A 29 28.70 7.18 -2.77
CA GLY A 29 30.00 6.74 -3.28
C GLY A 29 30.96 7.89 -3.48
N ASP A 30 32.19 7.56 -3.88
CA ASP A 30 33.16 8.57 -4.27
C ASP A 30 32.70 9.33 -5.55
N PRO A 31 33.33 10.48 -5.89
CA PRO A 31 32.90 11.27 -7.04
C PRO A 31 32.83 10.50 -8.37
N ASN A 32 33.71 9.51 -8.59
CA ASN A 32 33.70 8.71 -9.81
C ASN A 32 32.53 7.72 -9.80
N GLU A 33 32.27 7.08 -8.66
CA GLU A 33 31.10 6.19 -8.49
C GLU A 33 29.79 6.95 -8.67
N MET A 34 29.69 8.14 -8.07
CA MET A 34 28.52 9.00 -8.17
C MET A 34 28.28 9.44 -9.62
N SER A 35 29.31 9.93 -10.32
CA SER A 35 29.17 10.33 -11.73
C SER A 35 28.75 9.14 -12.60
N LYS A 36 29.38 7.98 -12.43
CA LYS A 36 29.03 6.78 -13.17
C LYS A 36 27.57 6.38 -12.95
N LYS A 37 27.08 6.45 -11.71
CA LYS A 37 25.72 6.01 -11.37
C LYS A 37 24.64 6.99 -11.81
N TYR A 38 24.83 8.28 -11.52
CA TYR A 38 23.78 9.29 -11.67
C TYR A 38 23.88 10.10 -12.97
N ASN A 39 25.01 10.03 -13.68
CA ASN A 39 25.15 10.63 -15.01
C ASN A 39 25.21 9.54 -16.08
N ASP A 40 26.29 8.75 -16.10
CA ASP A 40 26.58 7.87 -17.25
C ASP A 40 25.55 6.74 -17.38
N ASN A 41 25.38 5.95 -16.32
CA ASN A 41 24.42 4.85 -16.29
C ASN A 41 23.00 5.39 -16.46
N PHE A 42 22.67 6.48 -15.77
CA PHE A 42 21.34 7.09 -15.81
C PHE A 42 20.96 7.54 -17.22
N ALA A 43 21.91 8.12 -17.97
CA ALA A 43 21.69 8.54 -19.35
C ALA A 43 21.35 7.36 -20.28
N THR A 44 21.90 6.17 -20.02
CA THR A 44 21.65 4.96 -20.82
C THR A 44 20.44 4.13 -20.39
N ILE A 45 19.72 4.55 -19.33
CA ILE A 45 18.51 3.84 -18.91
C ILE A 45 17.46 3.97 -20.02
N LYS A 46 16.92 2.83 -20.43
CA LYS A 46 15.80 2.77 -21.38
C LYS A 46 14.51 3.20 -20.68
N VAL A 47 13.88 4.24 -21.20
CA VAL A 47 12.57 4.73 -20.78
C VAL A 47 11.56 4.60 -21.91
N VAL A 48 10.28 4.53 -21.57
CA VAL A 48 9.19 4.47 -22.56
C VAL A 48 9.20 5.70 -23.46
N ASN A 49 9.04 5.47 -24.76
CA ASN A 49 8.93 6.53 -25.75
C ASN A 49 7.46 6.93 -25.95
N LEU A 50 7.00 7.94 -25.20
CA LEU A 50 5.60 8.35 -25.20
C LEU A 50 5.19 9.18 -26.42
N LEU A 51 6.15 9.84 -27.09
CA LEU A 51 5.86 10.76 -28.19
C LEU A 51 5.80 10.04 -29.54
N THR A 52 6.92 9.44 -29.97
CA THR A 52 6.96 8.80 -31.29
C THR A 52 6.50 7.35 -31.23
N LYS A 53 6.48 6.72 -30.04
CA LYS A 53 6.09 5.33 -29.78
C LYS A 53 6.90 4.26 -30.53
N THR A 54 7.79 4.68 -31.42
CA THR A 54 8.67 3.82 -32.20
C THR A 54 10.06 4.49 -32.26
N PRO A 55 11.12 3.80 -31.81
CA PRO A 55 11.09 2.55 -31.04
C PRO A 55 10.31 2.71 -29.72
N GLU A 56 9.82 1.61 -29.14
CA GLU A 56 9.00 1.62 -27.91
C GLU A 56 9.73 2.23 -26.71
N THR A 57 11.06 2.14 -26.72
CA THR A 57 11.92 2.69 -25.68
C THR A 57 13.06 3.50 -26.28
N LYS A 58 13.61 4.41 -25.48
CA LYS A 58 14.81 5.19 -25.83
C LYS A 58 15.64 5.48 -24.60
N ASP A 59 16.89 5.88 -24.81
CA ASP A 59 17.80 6.24 -23.72
C ASP A 59 17.37 7.56 -23.07
N MET A 60 17.32 7.58 -21.74
CA MET A 60 16.92 8.75 -20.95
C MET A 60 17.74 10.00 -21.31
N GLY A 61 19.04 9.83 -21.53
CA GLY A 61 19.96 10.91 -21.89
C GLY A 61 19.70 11.52 -23.28
N THR A 62 18.91 10.87 -24.14
CA THR A 62 18.52 11.42 -25.44
C THR A 62 17.34 12.39 -25.37
N ILE A 63 16.68 12.49 -24.20
CA ILE A 63 15.51 13.34 -23.99
C ILE A 63 15.95 14.73 -23.55
N SER A 64 15.99 15.68 -24.49
CA SER A 64 16.30 17.08 -24.20
C SER A 64 15.06 17.96 -23.96
N ASN A 65 13.86 17.45 -24.25
CA ASN A 65 12.62 18.21 -24.13
C ASN A 65 11.99 18.07 -22.73
N ILE A 66 11.83 19.18 -22.02
CA ILE A 66 11.24 19.20 -20.67
C ILE A 66 9.82 18.62 -20.64
N LYS A 67 8.98 18.91 -21.64
CA LYS A 67 7.61 18.36 -21.69
C LYS A 67 7.62 16.84 -21.82
N GLU A 68 8.56 16.31 -22.60
CA GLU A 68 8.74 14.87 -22.73
C GLU A 68 9.26 14.25 -21.42
N LEU A 69 10.23 14.86 -20.76
CA LEU A 69 10.71 14.42 -19.43
C LEU A 69 9.57 14.38 -18.40
N VAL A 70 8.72 15.40 -18.37
CA VAL A 70 7.54 15.43 -17.48
C VAL A 70 6.57 14.30 -17.81
N ALA A 71 6.30 14.05 -19.09
CA ALA A 71 5.41 12.95 -19.50
C ALA A 71 5.96 11.58 -19.06
N VAL A 72 7.27 11.35 -19.23
CA VAL A 72 7.94 10.11 -18.78
C VAL A 72 7.87 9.98 -17.25
N LEU A 73 8.14 11.06 -16.51
CA LEU A 73 8.04 11.06 -15.05
C LEU A 73 6.62 10.71 -14.58
N ASP A 74 5.60 11.33 -15.17
CA ASP A 74 4.21 11.09 -14.80
C ASP A 74 3.75 9.67 -15.15
N TYR A 75 4.25 9.10 -16.25
CA TYR A 75 4.01 7.71 -16.60
C TYR A 75 4.52 6.76 -15.50
N TYR A 76 5.79 6.89 -15.09
CA TYR A 76 6.35 6.00 -14.07
C TYR A 76 5.74 6.25 -12.68
N ARG A 77 5.37 7.50 -12.34
CA ARG A 77 4.62 7.78 -11.11
C ARG A 77 3.29 7.04 -11.09
N LYS A 78 2.52 7.11 -12.17
CA LYS A 78 1.24 6.38 -12.30
C LYS A 78 1.45 4.88 -12.22
N GLN A 79 2.49 4.36 -12.88
CA GLN A 79 2.80 2.94 -12.86
C GLN A 79 3.17 2.46 -11.46
N ASN A 80 4.03 3.19 -10.74
CA ASN A 80 4.41 2.86 -9.36
C ASN A 80 3.21 2.87 -8.42
N VAL A 81 2.34 3.90 -8.52
CA VAL A 81 1.11 3.97 -7.74
C VAL A 81 0.17 2.81 -8.07
N LYS A 82 0.06 2.42 -9.35
CA LYS A 82 -0.73 1.26 -9.76
C LYS A 82 -0.15 -0.02 -9.17
N THR A 83 1.15 -0.27 -9.33
CA THR A 83 1.83 -1.45 -8.78
C THR A 83 1.62 -1.57 -7.27
N LEU A 84 1.80 -0.47 -6.53
CA LEU A 84 1.53 -0.46 -5.08
C LEU A 84 0.07 -0.78 -4.74
N ARG A 85 -0.89 -0.27 -5.52
CA ARG A 85 -2.31 -0.59 -5.32
C ARG A 85 -2.60 -2.07 -5.60
N ASP A 86 -2.01 -2.61 -6.66
CA ASP A 86 -2.17 -4.01 -7.06
C ASP A 86 -1.55 -4.94 -6.01
N GLU A 87 -0.36 -4.61 -5.48
CA GLU A 87 0.26 -5.31 -4.35
C GLU A 87 -0.61 -5.27 -3.08
N ILE A 88 -1.14 -4.10 -2.72
CA ILE A 88 -2.06 -3.95 -1.58
C ILE A 88 -3.33 -4.80 -1.80
N ALA A 89 -3.88 -4.81 -3.01
CA ALA A 89 -5.06 -5.61 -3.33
C ALA A 89 -4.76 -7.11 -3.20
N GLY A 90 -3.63 -7.57 -3.74
CA GLY A 90 -3.19 -8.97 -3.62
C GLY A 90 -2.93 -9.40 -2.18
N LEU A 91 -2.31 -8.53 -1.37
CA LEU A 91 -2.11 -8.80 0.06
C LEU A 91 -3.44 -8.92 0.82
N LYS A 92 -4.41 -8.05 0.54
CA LYS A 92 -5.76 -8.13 1.13
C LYS A 92 -6.49 -9.41 0.71
N GLU A 93 -6.42 -9.78 -0.56
CA GLU A 93 -7.04 -10.99 -1.07
C GLU A 93 -6.43 -12.25 -0.42
N ASN A 94 -5.11 -12.26 -0.22
CA ASN A 94 -4.44 -13.37 0.44
C ASN A 94 -4.70 -13.43 1.95
N ALA A 95 -4.84 -12.29 2.63
CA ALA A 95 -5.25 -12.26 4.03
C ALA A 95 -6.66 -12.88 4.22
N ASN A 96 -7.62 -12.51 3.37
CA ASN A 96 -9.01 -12.95 3.48
C ASN A 96 -9.26 -14.42 3.05
N LYS A 97 -8.29 -15.06 2.39
CA LYS A 97 -8.44 -16.46 1.92
C LYS A 97 -8.25 -17.50 3.02
N ASP A 98 -7.66 -17.13 4.15
CA ASP A 98 -7.32 -18.05 5.24
C ASP A 98 -8.09 -17.84 6.55
N ASP A 99 -8.99 -16.86 6.67
CA ASP A 99 -9.68 -16.59 7.96
C ASP A 99 -10.54 -17.77 8.45
N ASN A 100 -11.20 -18.49 7.55
CA ASN A 100 -11.95 -19.70 7.89
C ASN A 100 -11.02 -20.86 8.29
N LYS A 101 -9.85 -20.99 7.64
CA LYS A 101 -8.86 -22.03 7.97
C LYS A 101 -8.14 -21.70 9.27
N THR A 102 -7.89 -20.43 9.55
CA THR A 102 -7.24 -19.94 10.77
C THR A 102 -8.16 -20.12 11.96
N SER A 103 -9.44 -19.74 11.85
CA SER A 103 -10.43 -19.88 12.92
C SER A 103 -10.73 -21.36 13.23
N GLU A 104 -10.91 -22.19 12.20
CA GLU A 104 -11.09 -23.63 12.35
C GLU A 104 -9.84 -24.30 12.95
N LYS A 105 -8.64 -23.86 12.55
CA LYS A 105 -7.38 -24.36 13.12
C LYS A 105 -7.23 -23.96 14.59
N ILE A 106 -7.60 -22.72 14.95
CA ILE A 106 -7.60 -22.26 16.35
C ILE A 106 -8.51 -23.16 17.21
N CYS A 107 -9.71 -23.52 16.72
CA CYS A 107 -10.57 -24.46 17.43
C CYS A 107 -9.92 -25.85 17.54
N ASN A 108 -9.42 -26.39 16.43
CA ASN A 108 -8.80 -27.73 16.43
C ASN A 108 -7.55 -27.81 17.32
N ASP A 109 -6.78 -26.72 17.44
CA ASP A 109 -5.58 -26.62 18.28
C ASP A 109 -5.89 -26.65 19.79
N VAL A 110 -7.13 -26.37 20.21
CA VAL A 110 -7.58 -26.55 21.62
C VAL A 110 -7.49 -28.02 22.05
N GLY A 111 -7.64 -28.93 21.08
CA GLY A 111 -7.45 -30.35 21.23
C GLY A 111 -8.67 -31.13 21.70
N ASP A 112 -8.73 -32.38 21.25
CA ASP A 112 -9.87 -33.30 21.42
C ASP A 112 -10.20 -33.70 22.85
N LYS A 113 -9.27 -33.51 23.78
CA LYS A 113 -9.42 -33.89 25.19
C LYS A 113 -9.87 -32.73 26.06
N ASN A 114 -9.95 -31.52 25.50
CA ASN A 114 -10.21 -30.29 26.24
C ASN A 114 -11.60 -29.71 25.89
N GLU A 115 -12.65 -30.48 26.14
CA GLU A 115 -14.03 -30.06 25.89
C GLU A 115 -14.37 -28.73 26.58
N THR A 116 -13.96 -28.57 27.84
CA THR A 116 -14.20 -27.32 28.59
C THR A 116 -13.46 -26.14 27.99
N GLY A 117 -12.22 -26.32 27.52
CA GLY A 117 -11.47 -25.29 26.82
C GLY A 117 -12.10 -24.94 25.47
N CYS A 118 -12.62 -25.95 24.76
CA CYS A 118 -13.27 -25.76 23.47
C CYS A 118 -14.52 -24.88 23.60
N ASN A 119 -15.41 -25.22 24.53
CA ASN A 119 -16.65 -24.47 24.76
C ASN A 119 -16.42 -23.08 25.36
N LYS A 120 -15.24 -22.82 25.94
CA LYS A 120 -14.82 -21.48 26.40
C LYS A 120 -14.16 -20.66 25.30
N THR A 121 -13.73 -21.28 24.21
CA THR A 121 -13.07 -20.58 23.10
C THR A 121 -14.15 -19.95 22.22
N PRO A 122 -14.17 -18.62 22.05
CA PRO A 122 -15.22 -17.95 21.30
C PRO A 122 -15.35 -18.50 19.87
N GLY A 123 -16.58 -18.81 19.47
CA GLY A 123 -16.87 -19.33 18.13
C GLY A 123 -16.53 -20.81 17.93
N CYS A 124 -15.96 -21.51 18.92
CA CYS A 124 -15.71 -22.95 18.84
C CYS A 124 -16.81 -23.76 19.56
N HIS A 125 -16.98 -25.02 19.18
CA HIS A 125 -17.88 -25.96 19.85
C HIS A 125 -17.31 -27.37 19.81
N PHE A 126 -17.60 -28.14 20.87
CA PHE A 126 -17.14 -29.52 20.97
C PHE A 126 -18.15 -30.51 20.39
N VAL A 127 -17.69 -31.40 19.51
CA VAL A 127 -18.48 -32.44 18.83
C VAL A 127 -17.77 -33.78 18.99
N ALA A 128 -18.21 -34.57 19.96
CA ALA A 128 -17.58 -35.85 20.31
C ALA A 128 -17.62 -36.89 19.17
N SER A 129 -18.58 -36.79 18.26
CA SER A 129 -18.74 -37.68 17.10
C SER A 129 -17.75 -37.42 15.97
N ASN A 130 -17.02 -36.31 16.01
CA ASN A 130 -16.03 -35.99 15.00
C ASN A 130 -14.76 -36.85 15.16
N GLY A 131 -14.03 -36.99 14.05
CA GLY A 131 -12.75 -37.69 14.02
C GLY A 131 -11.68 -37.05 14.88
N GLU A 132 -10.60 -37.79 15.13
CA GLU A 132 -9.47 -37.32 15.94
C GLU A 132 -8.82 -36.07 15.33
N GLY A 133 -8.51 -35.10 16.19
CA GLY A 133 -8.01 -33.77 15.85
C GLY A 133 -9.09 -32.79 15.35
N LYS A 134 -10.37 -33.18 15.39
CA LYS A 134 -11.51 -32.39 14.91
C LYS A 134 -12.70 -32.39 15.85
N LYS A 135 -12.50 -32.70 17.14
CA LYS A 135 -13.60 -32.68 18.10
C LYS A 135 -13.89 -31.28 18.60
N CYS A 136 -12.94 -30.35 18.53
CA CYS A 136 -13.21 -28.94 18.76
C CYS A 136 -13.18 -28.17 17.43
N THR A 137 -14.33 -27.74 16.93
CA THR A 137 -14.45 -27.14 15.59
C THR A 137 -15.18 -25.82 15.62
N LEU A 138 -15.08 -25.03 14.54
CA LEU A 138 -15.76 -23.75 14.44
C LEU A 138 -17.27 -23.95 14.36
N SER A 139 -18.01 -23.27 15.23
CA SER A 139 -19.47 -23.28 15.26
C SER A 139 -20.05 -22.49 14.10
N GLU A 140 -21.33 -22.72 13.80
CA GLU A 140 -22.05 -21.95 12.77
C GLU A 140 -22.09 -20.44 13.10
N GLU A 141 -22.11 -20.07 14.39
CA GLU A 141 -22.00 -18.68 14.83
C GLU A 141 -20.60 -18.13 14.60
N GLY A 142 -19.56 -18.92 14.89
CA GLY A 142 -18.16 -18.58 14.56
C GLY A 142 -17.99 -18.30 13.07
N LYS A 143 -18.50 -19.18 12.21
CA LYS A 143 -18.48 -19.02 10.74
C LYS A 143 -19.15 -17.73 10.28
N LYS A 144 -20.32 -17.40 10.82
CA LYS A 144 -21.05 -16.16 10.48
C LYS A 144 -20.31 -14.90 10.96
N THR A 145 -19.59 -14.99 12.08
CA THR A 145 -18.85 -13.85 12.64
C THR A 145 -17.62 -13.55 11.78
N VAL A 146 -16.87 -14.58 11.40
CA VAL A 146 -15.74 -14.49 10.45
C VAL A 146 -16.18 -13.92 9.11
N GLN A 147 -17.31 -14.39 8.56
CA GLN A 147 -17.85 -13.85 7.30
C GLN A 147 -18.21 -12.36 7.42
N LYS A 148 -18.87 -11.95 8.51
CA LYS A 148 -19.24 -10.54 8.73
C LYS A 148 -18.02 -9.63 8.92
N GLU A 149 -16.95 -10.11 9.54
CA GLU A 149 -15.71 -9.35 9.69
C GLU A 149 -14.99 -9.19 8.35
N ALA A 150 -14.88 -10.26 7.57
CA ALA A 150 -14.33 -10.20 6.20
C ALA A 150 -15.13 -9.25 5.28
N GLU A 151 -16.46 -9.22 5.41
CA GLU A 151 -17.34 -8.28 4.69
C GLU A 151 -17.16 -6.83 5.14
N LYS A 152 -16.88 -6.57 6.42
CA LYS A 152 -16.63 -5.20 6.93
C LYS A 152 -15.28 -4.65 6.47
N GLU A 153 -14.25 -5.48 6.39
CA GLU A 153 -12.93 -5.05 5.91
C GLU A 153 -12.92 -4.76 4.39
N THR A 154 -13.79 -5.41 3.64
CA THR A 154 -13.97 -5.17 2.19
C THR A 154 -14.98 -4.06 1.89
N GLY A 155 -15.98 -3.85 2.76
CA GLY A 155 -17.08 -2.87 2.57
C GLY A 155 -16.74 -1.40 2.82
N GLY A 156 -15.52 -1.06 3.25
CA GLY A 156 -15.12 0.33 3.56
C GLY A 156 -14.91 1.26 2.37
N LYS A 157 -14.95 0.78 1.12
CA LYS A 157 -14.67 1.60 -0.08
C LYS A 157 -15.89 2.02 -0.91
N ASP A 158 -17.04 1.37 -0.77
CA ASP A 158 -18.14 1.53 -1.76
C ASP A 158 -19.24 2.53 -1.37
N GLY A 159 -19.11 3.19 -0.22
CA GLY A 159 -20.14 4.14 0.27
C GLY A 159 -20.07 5.55 -0.32
N LYS A 160 -18.91 5.99 -0.83
CA LYS A 160 -18.72 7.36 -1.33
C LYS A 160 -18.91 7.51 -2.85
N ASP A 161 -18.66 6.47 -3.62
CA ASP A 161 -18.76 6.54 -5.10
C ASP A 161 -20.19 6.28 -5.61
N ARG A 162 -20.96 5.40 -4.97
CA ARG A 162 -22.36 5.12 -5.42
C ARG A 162 -23.28 6.34 -5.34
N LYS A 163 -23.09 7.23 -4.36
CA LYS A 163 -23.88 8.46 -4.26
C LYS A 163 -23.50 9.52 -5.29
N LYS A 164 -22.30 9.43 -5.88
CA LYS A 164 -21.85 10.34 -6.95
C LYS A 164 -22.36 9.87 -8.31
N GLU A 165 -22.39 8.56 -8.54
CA GLU A 165 -22.90 7.97 -9.79
C GLU A 165 -24.42 8.12 -9.95
N GLU A 166 -25.22 7.94 -8.89
CA GLU A 166 -26.68 8.14 -8.96
C GLU A 166 -27.09 9.60 -9.21
N LYS A 167 -26.31 10.58 -8.73
CA LYS A 167 -26.62 12.00 -8.91
C LYS A 167 -26.30 12.50 -10.33
N CYS A 168 -25.25 11.99 -10.97
CA CYS A 168 -24.88 12.44 -12.32
C CYS A 168 -25.59 11.67 -13.44
N ALA A 169 -26.30 10.57 -13.13
CA ALA A 169 -27.17 9.86 -14.07
C ALA A 169 -28.39 10.68 -14.55
N LYS A 170 -28.78 11.74 -13.82
CA LYS A 170 -29.92 12.61 -14.17
C LYS A 170 -29.62 13.66 -15.25
N HIS A 171 -28.36 13.85 -15.64
CA HIS A 171 -27.94 14.95 -16.54
C HIS A 171 -27.54 14.51 -17.96
N GLY A 172 -27.71 13.22 -18.32
CA GLY A 172 -27.36 12.74 -19.65
C GLY A 172 -25.87 12.93 -20.01
N THR A 173 -25.54 13.09 -21.29
CA THR A 173 -24.17 13.02 -21.84
C THR A 173 -23.29 14.27 -21.56
N ASP A 174 -23.77 15.24 -20.78
CA ASP A 174 -23.07 16.49 -20.56
C ASP A 174 -22.16 16.44 -19.31
N LYS A 175 -20.86 16.21 -19.53
CA LYS A 175 -19.86 16.01 -18.47
C LYS A 175 -19.60 17.26 -17.62
N ASN A 176 -20.00 18.44 -18.07
CA ASN A 176 -19.72 19.71 -17.39
C ASN A 176 -20.80 20.13 -16.35
N ALA A 177 -21.87 19.34 -16.16
CA ALA A 177 -22.92 19.64 -15.19
C ALA A 177 -22.63 19.08 -13.78
N CYS A 178 -21.86 18.00 -13.66
CA CYS A 178 -21.65 17.25 -12.41
C CYS A 178 -20.87 18.04 -11.32
N ASP A 179 -20.08 19.05 -11.71
CA ASP A 179 -19.26 19.83 -10.77
C ASP A 179 -19.99 21.05 -10.15
N LYS A 180 -21.16 21.44 -10.66
CA LYS A 180 -21.92 22.61 -10.13
C LYS A 180 -22.84 22.28 -8.96
N ASP A 181 -23.23 21.02 -8.79
CA ASP A 181 -24.18 20.59 -7.76
C ASP A 181 -23.52 20.15 -6.44
N ASN A 182 -22.23 20.43 -6.27
CA ASN A 182 -21.43 20.01 -5.11
C ASN A 182 -20.96 21.18 -4.22
N ASN A 183 -21.62 22.34 -4.32
CA ASN A 183 -21.44 23.47 -3.41
C ASN A 183 -22.67 23.68 -2.53
#